data_AF-A0A9X8DRZ0-F1
#
_entry.id   AF-A0A9X8DRZ0-F1
#
_cell.length_a   1.000
_cell.length_b   1.000
_cell.length_c   1.000
_cell.angle_alpha   90.00
_cell.angle_beta   90.00
_cell.angle_gamma   90.00
#
_symmetry.space_group_name_H-M   'P 1'
#
loop_
_entity.id
_entity.type
_entity.pdbx_description
1 polymer ?
#
loop_
_entity_poly.entity_id
_entity_poly.type
_entity_poly.pdbx_seq_one_letter_code
_entity_poly.pdbx_strand_id
1 'polypeptide(L)'
;MDDFHQPRRRSVNFVSSTKPANSMECQASIEDTLVSEGLLVALERLGASLNVETKPGLMLKPYGETTESLHVTRQVQFKTVTLETSINPLVLRGLRAWVEEKKMEIDVLIGRPVMERLGF
;
A
#
# COMPACT_ATOMS: atom_id res chain seq x y z
N MET A 1 -23.79 39.39 11.04
CA MET A 1 -24.11 38.42 12.10
C MET A 1 -24.20 37.05 11.45
N ASP A 2 -23.11 36.29 11.49
CA ASP A 2 -23.01 34.99 12.21
C ASP A 2 -24.24 34.07 12.11
N ASP A 3 -24.20 32.77 11.87
CA ASP A 3 -23.15 31.77 11.65
C ASP A 3 -23.91 30.43 11.45
N PHE A 4 -23.18 29.34 11.19
CA PHE A 4 -23.56 27.92 11.25
C PHE A 4 -24.11 27.20 10.01
N HIS A 5 -23.11 26.67 9.29
CA HIS A 5 -23.06 25.42 8.55
C HIS A 5 -23.99 24.28 8.99
N GLN A 6 -24.54 23.57 7.99
CA GLN A 6 -24.69 22.12 8.03
C GLN A 6 -24.46 21.52 6.63
N PRO A 7 -23.37 20.78 6.39
CA PRO A 7 -23.22 20.04 5.16
C PRO A 7 -24.14 18.81 5.21
N ARG A 8 -25.11 18.78 4.28
CA ARG A 8 -25.90 17.58 3.98
C ARG A 8 -24.93 16.48 3.56
N ARG A 9 -24.64 15.55 4.48
CA ARG A 9 -23.96 14.28 4.22
C ARG A 9 -24.69 13.54 3.09
N ARG A 10 -24.25 13.74 1.86
CA ARG A 10 -24.59 12.83 0.76
C ARG A 10 -23.55 11.72 0.83
N SER A 11 -23.97 10.64 1.50
CA SER A 11 -23.26 9.36 1.59
C SER A 11 -22.61 9.04 0.25
N VAL A 12 -21.28 9.06 0.21
CA VAL A 12 -20.56 8.51 -0.93
C VAL A 12 -20.64 7.01 -0.74
N ASN A 13 -21.47 6.35 -1.54
CA ASN A 13 -21.52 4.91 -1.57
C ASN A 13 -20.13 4.42 -1.93
N PHE A 14 -19.41 3.87 -0.95
CA PHE A 14 -18.28 3.02 -1.24
C PHE A 14 -18.84 1.86 -2.04
N VAL A 15 -18.57 1.88 -3.34
CA VAL A 15 -18.72 0.72 -4.19
C VAL A 15 -17.70 -0.29 -3.68
N SER A 16 -18.14 -1.16 -2.75
CA SER A 16 -17.53 -2.48 -2.62
C SER A 16 -18.02 -3.29 -3.83
N SER A 17 -17.40 -3.05 -4.99
CA SER A 17 -17.68 -3.87 -6.17
C SER A 17 -17.08 -5.24 -5.92
N THR A 18 -17.95 -6.19 -5.59
CA THR A 18 -17.87 -7.64 -5.82
C THR A 18 -16.46 -8.24 -5.96
N LYS A 19 -16.04 -9.01 -4.94
CA LYS A 19 -14.86 -9.89 -4.95
C LYS A 19 -14.73 -10.68 -6.26
N PRO A 20 -13.48 -10.91 -6.69
CA PRO A 20 -12.97 -12.28 -6.64
C PRO A 20 -11.67 -12.40 -5.83
N ALA A 21 -11.63 -13.43 -4.98
CA ALA A 21 -10.50 -14.33 -4.68
C ALA A 21 -9.05 -13.84 -4.45
N ASN A 22 -8.75 -12.63 -3.97
CA ASN A 22 -7.39 -12.27 -3.49
C ASN A 22 -7.31 -10.88 -2.82
N SER A 23 -8.42 -10.41 -2.24
CA SER A 23 -8.44 -9.13 -1.52
C SER A 23 -7.72 -9.26 -0.18
N MET A 24 -6.51 -8.70 -0.10
CA MET A 24 -5.72 -8.60 1.13
C MET A 24 -6.18 -7.39 1.93
N GLU A 25 -7.26 -7.54 2.70
CA GLU A 25 -7.62 -6.59 3.74
C GLU A 25 -6.96 -7.03 5.05
N CYS A 26 -5.90 -6.34 5.46
CA CYS A 26 -5.18 -6.60 6.71
C CYS A 26 -5.31 -5.43 7.67
N GLN A 27 -6.07 -5.58 8.76
CA GLN A 27 -6.05 -4.61 9.86
C GLN A 27 -5.15 -5.08 11.01
N ALA A 28 -4.27 -4.17 11.40
CA ALA A 28 -3.63 -4.07 12.71
C ALA A 28 -2.36 -4.91 13.01
N SER A 29 -1.41 -4.98 12.07
CA SER A 29 0.03 -4.90 12.42
C SER A 29 0.90 -4.49 11.24
N ILE A 30 0.43 -3.60 10.36
CA ILE A 30 1.26 -3.11 9.26
C ILE A 30 2.00 -1.86 9.74
N GLU A 31 3.12 -2.05 10.44
CA GLU A 31 4.11 -0.97 10.60
C GLU A 31 4.77 -0.63 9.24
N ASP A 32 4.68 -1.49 8.23
CA ASP A 32 5.49 -1.36 6.99
C ASP A 32 4.70 -1.48 5.68
N THR A 33 5.02 -0.65 4.69
CA THR A 33 4.42 -0.75 3.34
C THR A 33 4.92 -2.02 2.62
N LEU A 34 4.06 -2.65 1.81
CA LEU A 34 4.37 -3.83 1.01
C LEU A 34 4.16 -3.55 -0.49
N VAL A 35 5.03 -4.09 -1.33
CA VAL A 35 4.91 -4.05 -2.80
C VAL A 35 5.17 -5.42 -3.38
N SER A 36 4.56 -5.74 -4.51
CA SER A 36 4.78 -7.02 -5.18
C SER A 36 6.04 -7.03 -6.05
N GLU A 37 6.64 -8.21 -6.25
CA GLU A 37 7.74 -8.39 -7.21
C GLU A 37 7.28 -8.00 -8.63
N GLY A 38 6.03 -8.30 -8.98
CA GLY A 38 5.43 -7.90 -10.26
C GLY A 38 5.50 -6.40 -10.54
N LEU A 39 5.31 -5.57 -9.52
CA LEU A 39 5.45 -4.12 -9.65
C LEU A 39 6.91 -3.71 -9.91
N LEU A 40 7.88 -4.30 -9.20
CA LEU A 40 9.30 -4.00 -9.40
C LEU A 40 9.72 -4.31 -10.84
N VAL A 41 9.36 -5.50 -11.34
CA VAL A 41 9.66 -5.92 -12.72
C VAL A 41 8.99 -4.99 -13.73
N ALA A 42 7.74 -4.57 -13.49
CA ALA A 42 7.06 -3.62 -14.36
C ALA A 42 7.77 -2.26 -14.42
N LEU A 43 8.21 -1.74 -13.27
CA LEU A 43 8.94 -0.47 -13.17
C LEU A 43 10.32 -0.56 -13.84
N GLU A 44 11.06 -1.65 -13.66
CA GLU A 44 12.35 -1.88 -14.34
C GLU A 44 12.19 -1.92 -15.86
N ARG A 45 11.12 -2.57 -16.36
CA ARG A 45 10.79 -2.59 -17.80
C ARG A 45 10.45 -1.21 -18.36
N LEU A 46 9.93 -0.32 -17.52
CA LEU A 46 9.69 1.08 -17.85
C LEU A 46 10.97 1.94 -17.72
N GLY A 47 12.10 1.34 -17.38
CA GLY A 47 13.40 2.02 -17.25
C GLY A 47 13.63 2.66 -15.88
N ALA A 48 12.83 2.34 -14.86
CA ALA A 48 13.06 2.82 -13.51
C ALA A 48 14.27 2.11 -12.88
N SER A 49 15.17 2.89 -12.27
CA SER A 49 16.24 2.34 -11.42
C SER A 49 15.73 2.25 -9.98
N LEU A 50 15.54 1.03 -9.50
CA LEU A 50 15.06 0.74 -8.15
C LEU A 50 16.24 0.41 -7.24
N ASN A 51 16.25 1.00 -6.03
CA ASN A 51 17.21 0.61 -5.00
C ASN A 51 16.57 -0.49 -4.13
N VAL A 52 16.89 -1.75 -4.45
CA VAL A 52 16.43 -2.93 -3.70
C VAL A 52 17.59 -3.45 -2.85
N GLU A 53 17.36 -3.53 -1.55
CA GLU A 53 18.33 -4.00 -0.57
C GLU A 53 17.82 -5.29 0.09
N THR A 54 18.71 -6.27 0.26
CA THR A 54 18.43 -7.44 1.08
C THR A 54 18.63 -7.09 2.56
N LYS A 55 17.66 -7.42 3.39
CA LYS A 55 17.65 -7.23 4.84
C LYS A 55 17.50 -8.59 5.54
N PRO A 56 17.80 -8.68 6.85
CA PRO A 56 17.43 -9.85 7.64
C PRO A 56 15.94 -10.15 7.46
N GLY A 57 15.61 -11.42 7.23
CA GLY A 57 14.25 -11.84 6.95
C GLY A 57 13.28 -11.41 8.04
N LEU A 58 12.17 -10.82 7.63
CA LEU A 58 11.07 -10.42 8.49
C LEU A 58 9.87 -11.32 8.20
N MET A 59 9.25 -11.84 9.27
CA MET A 59 8.03 -12.63 9.15
C MET A 59 6.83 -11.74 9.43
N LEU A 60 6.11 -11.39 8.37
CA LEU A 60 4.87 -10.65 8.43
C LEU A 60 3.72 -11.64 8.59
N LYS A 61 2.77 -11.33 9.48
CA LYS A 61 1.55 -12.13 9.64
C LYS A 61 0.38 -11.34 9.06
N PRO A 62 -0.13 -11.72 7.88
CA PRO A 62 -1.34 -11.13 7.34
C PRO A 62 -2.52 -11.39 8.29
N TYR A 63 -3.54 -10.54 8.22
CA TYR A 63 -4.75 -10.75 9.00
C TYR A 63 -5.52 -11.98 8.51
N GLY A 64 -6.10 -12.73 9.44
CA GLY A 64 -6.85 -13.96 9.17
C GLY A 64 -6.22 -15.18 9.85
N GLU A 65 -7.03 -15.93 10.62
CA GLU A 65 -6.59 -17.12 11.36
C GLU A 65 -5.94 -18.20 10.48
N THR A 66 -6.27 -18.23 9.19
CA THR A 66 -5.80 -19.24 8.23
C THR A 66 -4.75 -18.73 7.25
N THR A 67 -4.33 -17.47 7.35
CA THR A 67 -3.39 -16.89 6.38
C THR A 67 -1.96 -17.25 6.73
N GLU A 68 -1.24 -17.84 5.77
CA GLU A 68 0.17 -18.19 5.96
C GLU A 68 1.01 -16.94 6.25
N SER A 69 2.02 -17.10 7.11
CA SER A 69 2.96 -16.02 7.40
C SER A 69 3.79 -15.71 6.16
N LEU A 70 3.91 -14.42 5.83
CA LEU A 70 4.70 -13.95 4.70
C LEU A 70 6.12 -13.66 5.15
N HIS A 71 7.08 -14.39 4.59
CA HIS A 71 8.50 -14.12 4.81
C HIS A 71 9.01 -13.15 3.75
N VAL A 72 9.47 -11.96 4.18
CA VAL A 72 10.03 -10.94 3.30
C VAL A 72 11.50 -10.70 3.64
N THR A 73 12.36 -10.62 2.62
CA THR A 73 13.81 -10.41 2.81
C THR A 73 14.35 -9.20 2.07
N ARG A 74 13.55 -8.63 1.17
CA ARG A 74 13.95 -7.51 0.31
C ARG A 74 13.13 -6.27 0.62
N GLN A 75 13.82 -5.14 0.65
CA GLN A 75 13.21 -3.84 0.86
C GLN A 75 13.61 -2.91 -0.28
N VAL A 76 12.64 -2.22 -0.86
CA VAL A 76 12.86 -1.20 -1.87
C VAL A 76 12.64 0.18 -1.26
N GLN A 77 13.48 1.13 -1.64
CA GLN A 77 13.24 2.54 -1.34
C GLN A 77 12.92 3.31 -2.61
N PHE A 78 11.72 3.85 -2.65
CA PHE A 78 11.29 4.78 -3.69
C PHE A 78 11.66 6.21 -3.29
N LYS A 79 12.30 6.94 -4.19
CA LYS A 79 12.61 8.36 -3.98
C LYS A 79 11.32 9.17 -3.85
N THR A 80 10.41 8.98 -4.80
CA THR A 80 9.10 9.61 -4.85
C THR A 80 8.11 8.64 -5.49
N VAL A 81 6.96 8.43 -4.87
CA VAL A 81 5.80 7.73 -5.44
C VAL A 81 4.66 8.74 -5.53
N THR A 82 4.08 8.89 -6.71
CA THR A 82 2.89 9.71 -6.91
C THR A 82 1.72 8.77 -7.17
N LEU A 83 0.70 8.84 -6.30
CA LEU A 83 -0.56 8.15 -6.47
C LEU A 83 -1.57 9.15 -7.04
N GLU A 84 -1.98 8.92 -8.28
CA GLU A 84 -3.04 9.71 -8.89
C GLU A 84 -4.37 9.43 -8.18
N THR A 85 -5.00 10.46 -7.64
CA THR A 85 -6.33 10.35 -7.01
C THR A 85 -7.31 11.30 -7.68
N SER A 86 -8.61 11.05 -7.51
CA SER A 86 -9.66 11.88 -8.10
C SER A 86 -9.73 13.31 -7.56
N ILE A 87 -9.13 13.57 -6.39
CA ILE A 87 -9.13 14.90 -5.76
C ILE A 87 -7.84 15.64 -6.10
N ASN A 88 -6.69 15.01 -5.85
CA ASN A 88 -5.36 15.53 -6.18
C ASN A 88 -4.30 14.40 -6.11
N PRO A 89 -3.20 14.49 -6.87
CA PRO A 89 -2.11 13.54 -6.74
C PRO A 89 -1.54 13.53 -5.32
N LEU A 90 -1.35 12.33 -4.76
CA LEU A 90 -0.71 12.13 -3.47
C LEU A 90 0.77 11.76 -3.67
N VAL A 91 1.67 12.58 -3.14
CA VAL A 91 3.11 12.39 -3.30
C VAL A 91 3.74 11.86 -2.02
N LEU A 92 4.25 10.63 -2.07
CA LEU A 92 4.97 9.96 -0.98
C LEU A 92 6.47 9.99 -1.27
N ARG A 93 7.24 10.72 -0.47
CA ARG A 93 8.70 10.83 -0.62
C ARG A 93 9.41 9.87 0.32
N GLY A 94 10.48 9.25 -0.17
CA GLY A 94 11.31 8.31 0.60
C GLY A 94 10.55 7.08 1.08
N LEU A 95 9.50 6.67 0.35
CA LEU A 95 8.66 5.52 0.72
C LEU A 95 9.53 4.27 0.71
N ARG A 96 9.54 3.57 1.84
CA ARG A 96 10.22 2.28 1.99
C ARG A 96 9.17 1.19 2.06
N ALA A 97 9.34 0.15 1.25
CA ALA A 97 8.41 -0.96 1.20
C ALA A 97 9.15 -2.29 1.17
N TRP A 98 8.60 -3.28 1.87
CA TRP A 98 9.01 -4.68 1.73
C TRP A 98 8.49 -5.25 0.43
N VAL A 99 9.23 -6.20 -0.14
CA VAL A 99 8.87 -6.87 -1.37
C VAL A 99 8.25 -8.23 -1.08
N GLU A 100 7.05 -8.44 -1.60
CA GLU A 100 6.40 -9.75 -1.64
C GLU A 100 6.86 -10.54 -2.87
N GLU A 101 7.88 -11.36 -2.66
CA GLU A 101 8.60 -12.07 -3.73
C GLU A 101 7.75 -13.12 -4.46
N LYS A 102 6.70 -13.63 -3.81
CA LYS A 102 5.81 -14.66 -4.39
C LYS A 102 4.70 -14.09 -5.27
N LYS A 103 4.48 -12.77 -5.25
CA LYS A 103 3.36 -12.12 -5.95
C LYS A 103 3.85 -11.41 -7.22
N MET A 104 3.38 -11.90 -8.37
CA MET A 104 3.73 -11.35 -9.70
C MET A 104 2.67 -10.40 -10.26
N GLU A 105 1.50 -10.30 -9.62
CA GLU A 105 0.53 -9.26 -9.92
C GLU A 105 1.06 -7.90 -9.49
N ILE A 106 0.73 -6.82 -10.21
CA ILE A 106 1.14 -5.46 -9.84
C ILE A 106 0.25 -4.99 -8.68
N ASP A 107 0.82 -4.87 -7.49
CA ASP A 107 0.07 -4.49 -6.29
C ASP A 107 0.94 -3.68 -5.30
N VAL A 108 0.28 -2.79 -4.56
CA VAL A 108 0.87 -1.94 -3.52
C VAL A 108 -0.07 -1.92 -2.31
N LEU A 109 0.45 -2.33 -1.16
CA LEU A 109 -0.26 -2.26 0.10
C LEU A 109 0.37 -1.19 1.00
N ILE A 110 -0.40 -0.15 1.28
CA ILE A 110 0.04 0.99 2.09
C ILE A 110 -0.10 0.66 3.58
N GLY A 111 1.00 0.76 4.32
CA GLY A 111 1.03 0.47 5.75
C GLY A 111 0.49 1.58 6.66
N ARG A 112 0.29 1.26 7.94
CA ARG A 112 -0.30 2.18 8.92
C ARG A 112 0.45 3.50 9.05
N PRO A 113 1.80 3.56 9.12
CA PRO A 113 2.47 4.85 9.27
C PRO A 113 2.24 5.82 8.11
N VAL A 114 1.96 5.29 6.91
CA VAL A 114 1.56 6.12 5.77
C VAL A 114 0.09 6.51 5.92
N MET A 115 -0.81 5.57 6.24
CA MET A 115 -2.23 5.87 6.45
C MET A 115 -2.49 6.88 7.58
N GLU A 116 -1.81 6.77 8.72
CA GLU A 116 -1.91 7.70 9.84
C GLU A 116 -1.48 9.13 9.44
N ARG A 117 -0.42 9.24 8.62
CA ARG A 117 0.00 10.54 8.06
C ARG A 117 -1.01 11.12 7.07
N LEU A 118 -1.83 10.26 6.46
CA LEU A 118 -2.93 10.67 5.59
C LEU A 118 -4.24 10.93 6.35
N GLY A 119 -4.27 10.68 7.67
CA GLY A 119 -5.42 10.95 8.54
C GLY A 119 -6.52 9.88 8.51
N PHE A 120 -6.17 8.62 8.20
CA PHE A 120 -7.05 7.45 8.29
C PHE A 120 -7.00 6.76 9.65
#